data_AF-A0A920QP67-F1
#
_entry.id   AF-A0A920QP67-F1
#
_cell.length_a   1.000
_cell.length_b   1.000
_cell.length_c   1.000
_cell.angle_alpha   90.00
_cell.angle_beta   90.00
_cell.angle_gamma   90.00
#
_symmetry.space_group_name_H-M   'P 1'
#
loop_
_entity.id
_entity.type
_entity.pdbx_description
1 polymer ?
#
loop_
_entity_poly.entity_id
_entity_poly.type
_entity_poly.pdbx_seq_one_letter_code
_entity_poly.pdbx_strand_id
1 'polypeptide(L)'
;MKSIPIVSQCFLVGDGRKYCSALFTLDVGVILRDKIGMDSQLTPKDPIVQLTLLSEKGHSLSDFTDNKEIYSEIEDQVNDLNTRFSDPEQLKKFSILPRDFTIDDGELTPTLKIRRKQISQNWSSNIESMYID
;
A
#
# COMPACT_ATOMS: atom_id res chain seq x y z
N MET A 1 -0.29 -2.19 -15.70
CA MET A 1 -1.58 -1.69 -15.17
C MET A 1 -1.60 -2.02 -13.69
N LYS A 2 -1.93 -1.09 -12.79
CA LYS A 2 -2.13 -1.43 -11.38
C LYS A 2 -3.36 -2.33 -11.29
N SER A 3 -3.20 -3.56 -10.79
CA SER A 3 -4.31 -4.52 -10.73
C SER A 3 -5.29 -4.22 -9.62
N ILE A 4 -4.83 -3.58 -8.53
CA ILE A 4 -5.64 -3.13 -7.41
C ILE A 4 -5.63 -1.60 -7.44
N PRO A 5 -6.75 -0.91 -7.76
CA PRO A 5 -6.76 0.53 -8.01
C PRO A 5 -6.31 1.38 -6.82
N ILE A 6 -6.74 1.04 -5.60
CA ILE A 6 -6.46 1.81 -4.38
C ILE A 6 -5.01 1.68 -3.89
N VAL A 7 -4.24 0.72 -4.41
CA VAL A 7 -2.85 0.52 -4.01
C VAL A 7 -1.92 1.48 -4.77
N SER A 8 -1.16 2.29 -4.03
CA SER A 8 -0.14 3.18 -4.59
C SER A 8 1.10 2.37 -4.98
N GLN A 9 1.69 1.69 -4.00
CA GLN A 9 2.93 0.91 -4.14
C GLN A 9 2.76 -0.48 -3.51
N CYS A 10 3.48 -1.45 -4.04
CA CYS A 10 3.53 -2.82 -3.54
C CYS A 10 4.98 -3.25 -3.37
N PHE A 11 5.30 -3.78 -2.19
CA PHE A 11 6.59 -4.39 -1.89
C PHE A 11 6.41 -5.84 -1.44
N LEU A 12 6.75 -6.77 -2.34
CA LEU A 12 6.68 -8.21 -2.06
C LEU A 12 7.84 -8.68 -1.17
N VAL A 13 7.50 -9.46 -0.16
CA VAL A 13 8.40 -10.11 0.80
C VAL A 13 8.14 -11.61 0.78
N GLY A 14 9.14 -12.39 0.37
CA GLY A 14 9.06 -13.86 0.36
C GLY A 14 10.40 -14.58 0.52
N ASP A 15 11.52 -13.89 0.33
CA ASP A 15 12.85 -14.48 0.47
C ASP A 15 13.12 -14.94 1.91
N GLY A 16 13.41 -16.23 2.09
CA GLY A 16 13.61 -16.87 3.40
C GLY A 16 12.37 -16.91 4.29
N ARG A 17 11.16 -16.74 3.75
CA ARG A 17 9.90 -16.71 4.52
C ARG A 17 9.02 -17.93 4.25
N LYS A 18 8.11 -18.22 5.18
CA LYS A 18 7.17 -19.36 5.12
C LYS A 18 6.21 -19.28 3.93
N TYR A 19 5.88 -18.07 3.48
CA TYR A 19 4.99 -17.78 2.36
C TYR A 19 5.23 -16.36 1.83
N CYS A 20 4.70 -16.05 0.65
CA CYS A 20 4.71 -14.70 0.11
C CYS A 20 3.79 -13.77 0.91
N SER A 21 4.31 -12.59 1.22
CA SER A 21 3.61 -11.49 1.89
C SER A 21 3.91 -10.16 1.20
N ALA A 22 3.15 -9.11 1.49
CA ALA A 22 3.35 -7.81 0.86
C ALA A 22 3.14 -6.65 1.83
N LEU A 23 3.88 -5.57 1.58
CA LEU A 23 3.54 -4.25 2.11
C LEU A 23 2.83 -3.47 1.00
N PHE A 24 1.65 -2.96 1.31
CA PHE A 24 0.89 -2.07 0.44
C PHE A 24 0.85 -0.66 1.00
N THR A 25 0.82 0.32 0.12
CA THR A 25 0.56 1.71 0.46
C THR A 25 -0.68 2.18 -0.31
N LEU A 26 -1.39 3.19 0.17
CA LEU A 26 -2.64 3.63 -0.45
C LEU A 26 -2.45 4.85 -1.34
N ASP A 27 -3.15 4.87 -2.47
CA ASP A 27 -3.16 5.98 -3.42
C ASP A 27 -4.16 7.05 -2.96
N VAL A 28 -3.64 8.17 -2.46
CA VAL A 28 -4.46 9.26 -1.90
C VAL A 28 -5.36 9.87 -2.97
N GLY A 29 -4.91 9.95 -4.22
CA GLY A 29 -5.73 10.44 -5.32
C GLY A 29 -6.95 9.53 -5.57
N VAL A 30 -6.76 8.21 -5.48
CA VAL A 30 -7.85 7.23 -5.57
C VAL A 30 -8.79 7.32 -4.38
N ILE A 31 -8.27 7.49 -3.16
CA ILE A 31 -9.09 7.72 -1.96
C ILE A 31 -9.96 8.97 -2.12
N LEU A 32 -9.36 10.09 -2.53
CA LEU A 32 -10.06 11.37 -2.74
C LEU A 32 -11.20 11.20 -3.75
N ARG A 33 -10.94 10.50 -4.85
CA ARG A 33 -11.93 10.27 -5.91
C ARG A 33 -13.03 9.29 -5.49
N ASP A 34 -12.66 8.10 -5.07
CA ASP A 34 -13.60 6.97 -4.95
C ASP A 34 -14.23 6.85 -3.57
N LYS A 35 -13.56 7.35 -2.51
CA LYS A 35 -14.06 7.26 -1.14
C LYS A 35 -14.62 8.59 -0.64
N ILE A 36 -14.02 9.70 -1.05
CA ILE A 36 -14.47 11.05 -0.67
C ILE A 36 -15.39 11.67 -1.75
N GLY A 37 -15.45 11.07 -2.95
CA GLY A 37 -16.36 11.52 -4.01
C GLY A 37 -15.89 12.78 -4.74
N MET A 38 -14.58 13.06 -4.75
CA MET A 38 -14.02 14.19 -5.48
C MET A 38 -14.03 13.93 -7.00
N ASP A 39 -14.31 14.96 -7.79
CA ASP A 39 -14.17 14.89 -9.23
C ASP A 39 -12.71 14.60 -9.62
N SER A 40 -12.50 13.57 -10.45
CA SER A 40 -11.18 13.17 -10.95
C SER A 40 -10.45 14.29 -11.70
N GLN A 41 -11.15 15.27 -12.28
CA GLN A 41 -10.52 16.42 -12.94
C GLN A 41 -9.98 17.44 -11.94
N LEU A 42 -10.52 17.45 -10.72
CA LEU A 42 -10.12 18.34 -9.64
C LEU A 42 -9.10 17.71 -8.70
N THR A 43 -8.89 16.39 -8.78
CA THR A 43 -7.88 15.69 -7.97
C THR A 43 -6.47 16.13 -8.39
N PRO A 44 -5.70 16.77 -7.49
CA PRO A 44 -4.32 17.14 -7.77
C PRO A 44 -3.47 15.91 -8.06
N LYS A 45 -2.41 16.06 -8.86
CA LYS A 45 -1.44 14.97 -9.12
C LYS A 45 -0.29 14.94 -8.12
N ASP A 46 -0.04 16.05 -7.44
CA ASP A 46 1.03 16.19 -6.47
C ASP A 46 0.63 15.49 -5.15
N PRO A 47 1.44 14.54 -4.64
CA PRO A 47 1.10 13.80 -3.42
C PRO A 47 0.94 14.67 -2.17
N ILE A 48 1.73 15.75 -2.04
CA ILE A 48 1.66 16.65 -0.88
C ILE A 48 0.35 17.43 -0.91
N VAL A 49 -0.04 17.90 -2.09
CA VAL A 49 -1.32 18.59 -2.27
C VAL A 49 -2.49 17.65 -2.00
N GLN A 50 -2.42 16.38 -2.45
CA GLN A 50 -3.45 15.38 -2.17
C GLN A 50 -3.63 15.13 -0.66
N LEU A 51 -2.53 14.97 0.09
CA LEU A 51 -2.58 14.79 1.55
C LEU A 51 -3.13 16.02 2.29
N THR A 52 -2.76 17.22 1.84
CA THR A 52 -3.29 18.47 2.38
C THR A 52 -4.81 18.55 2.18
N LEU A 53 -5.26 18.26 0.96
CA LEU A 53 -6.67 18.27 0.60
C LEU A 53 -7.48 17.20 1.36
N LEU A 54 -6.89 16.01 1.56
CA LEU A 54 -7.49 14.96 2.40
C LEU A 54 -7.77 15.49 3.82
N SER A 55 -6.79 16.18 4.39
CA SER A 55 -6.88 16.80 5.71
C SER A 55 -7.92 17.92 5.76
N GLU A 56 -7.99 18.77 4.74
CA GLU A 56 -9.03 19.81 4.61
C GLU A 56 -10.45 19.24 4.51
N LYS A 57 -10.59 18.02 3.98
CA LYS A 57 -11.86 17.28 3.96
C LYS A 57 -12.18 16.58 5.28
N GLY A 58 -11.35 16.77 6.31
CA GLY A 58 -11.56 16.21 7.65
C GLY A 58 -11.12 14.76 7.79
N HIS A 59 -10.27 14.28 6.88
CA HIS A 59 -9.77 12.91 6.89
C HIS A 59 -8.25 12.86 7.00
N SER A 60 -7.76 11.79 7.63
CA SER A 60 -6.36 11.42 7.65
C SER A 60 -6.14 10.15 6.82
N LEU A 61 -4.91 9.90 6.37
CA LEU A 61 -4.61 8.66 5.66
C LEU A 61 -4.84 7.41 6.54
N SER A 62 -4.62 7.53 7.86
CA SER A 62 -4.85 6.44 8.81
C SER A 62 -6.32 6.02 8.89
N ASP A 63 -7.26 6.93 8.61
CA ASP A 63 -8.69 6.59 8.55
C ASP A 63 -9.01 5.56 7.47
N PHE A 64 -8.09 5.34 6.51
CA PHE A 64 -8.21 4.37 5.43
C PHE A 64 -7.26 3.18 5.62
N THR A 65 -6.06 3.38 6.16
CA THR A 65 -5.13 2.26 6.39
C THR A 65 -5.58 1.33 7.51
N ASP A 66 -6.26 1.89 8.52
CA ASP A 66 -6.75 1.14 9.68
C ASP A 66 -8.22 0.69 9.50
N ASN A 67 -8.79 0.96 8.31
CA ASN A 67 -10.17 0.68 8.00
C ASN A 67 -10.36 -0.77 7.52
N LYS A 68 -11.23 -1.50 8.24
CA LYS A 68 -11.54 -2.90 7.94
C LYS A 68 -12.22 -3.10 6.57
N GLU A 69 -13.03 -2.16 6.12
CA GLU A 69 -13.69 -2.22 4.81
C GLU A 69 -12.66 -2.08 3.68
N ILE A 70 -11.71 -1.15 3.83
CA ILE A 70 -10.59 -0.98 2.89
C ILE A 70 -9.70 -2.22 2.88
N TYR A 71 -9.40 -2.78 4.05
CA TYR A 71 -8.65 -4.02 4.16
C TYR A 71 -9.36 -5.16 3.41
N SER A 72 -10.65 -5.36 3.66
CA SER A 72 -11.46 -6.39 3.00
C SER A 72 -11.53 -6.20 1.48
N GLU A 73 -11.67 -4.96 1.01
CA GLU A 73 -11.68 -4.65 -0.42
C GLU A 73 -10.36 -5.00 -1.12
N ILE A 74 -9.22 -4.76 -0.45
CA ILE A 74 -7.91 -5.15 -0.96
C ILE A 74 -7.75 -6.67 -0.89
N GLU A 75 -8.20 -7.30 0.19
CA GLU A 75 -8.15 -8.75 0.38
C GLU A 75 -8.93 -9.49 -0.72
N ASP A 76 -10.14 -9.05 -1.05
CA ASP A 76 -10.95 -9.64 -2.13
C ASP A 76 -10.23 -9.57 -3.48
N GLN A 77 -9.60 -8.43 -3.78
CA GLN A 77 -8.84 -8.26 -5.02
C GLN A 77 -7.54 -9.08 -5.03
N VAL A 78 -6.87 -9.21 -3.88
CA VAL A 78 -5.72 -10.10 -3.71
C VAL A 78 -6.15 -11.55 -3.95
N ASN A 79 -7.29 -11.96 -3.40
CA ASN A 79 -7.83 -13.31 -3.57
C ASN A 79 -8.16 -13.61 -5.04
N ASP A 80 -8.79 -12.67 -5.76
CA ASP A 80 -9.01 -12.81 -7.20
C ASP A 80 -7.68 -12.95 -7.96
N LEU A 81 -6.68 -12.13 -7.65
CA LEU A 81 -5.38 -12.21 -8.30
C LEU A 81 -4.65 -13.52 -7.98
N ASN A 82 -4.76 -14.01 -6.75
CA ASN A 82 -4.17 -15.27 -6.30
C ASN A 82 -4.66 -16.49 -7.11
N THR A 83 -5.86 -16.43 -7.69
CA THR A 83 -6.37 -17.51 -8.57
C THR A 83 -5.49 -17.76 -9.80
N ARG A 84 -4.63 -16.81 -10.15
CA ARG A 84 -3.72 -16.88 -11.31
C ARG A 84 -2.35 -17.46 -10.97
N PHE A 85 -2.11 -17.80 -9.70
CA PHE A 85 -0.80 -18.25 -9.20
C PHE A 85 -0.90 -19.58 -8.47
N SER A 86 0.20 -20.33 -8.47
CA SER A 86 0.31 -21.57 -7.71
C SER A 86 0.34 -21.30 -6.19
N ASP A 87 -0.04 -22.27 -5.38
CA ASP A 87 -0.13 -22.09 -3.91
C ASP A 87 1.14 -21.50 -3.25
N PRO A 88 2.37 -21.88 -3.66
CA PRO A 88 3.59 -21.28 -3.12
C PRO A 88 3.82 -19.82 -3.56
N GLU A 89 3.26 -19.41 -4.69
CA GLU A 89 3.41 -18.06 -5.28
C GLU A 89 2.30 -17.09 -4.83
N GLN A 90 1.22 -17.62 -4.25
CA GLN A 90 0.10 -16.81 -3.76
C GLN A 90 0.51 -15.92 -2.59
N LEU A 91 -0.01 -14.69 -2.60
CA LEU A 91 0.12 -13.74 -1.51
C LEU A 91 -0.77 -14.17 -0.33
N LYS A 92 -0.17 -14.58 0.79
CA LYS A 92 -0.92 -15.12 1.95
C LYS A 92 -1.24 -14.08 3.02
N LYS A 93 -0.39 -13.06 3.18
CA LYS A 93 -0.55 -11.99 4.18
C LYS A 93 -0.12 -10.66 3.58
N PHE A 94 -0.74 -9.57 4.02
CA PHE A 94 -0.27 -8.24 3.68
C PHE A 94 -0.53 -7.26 4.84
N SER A 95 0.27 -6.19 4.85
CA SER A 95 0.11 -5.04 5.74
C SER A 95 -0.10 -3.79 4.90
N ILE A 96 -1.02 -2.92 5.33
CA ILE A 96 -1.22 -1.60 4.73
C ILE A 96 -0.42 -0.59 5.55
N LEU A 97 0.48 0.14 4.89
CA LEU A 97 1.38 1.11 5.50
C LEU A 97 0.74 2.50 5.55
N PRO A 98 1.07 3.31 6.57
CA PRO A 98 0.51 4.65 6.76
C PRO A 98 1.07 5.72 5.80
N ARG A 99 2.06 5.38 4.97
CA ARG A 99 2.65 6.28 3.97
C ARG A 99 3.27 5.52 2.81
N ASP A 100 3.47 6.21 1.70
CA ASP A 100 4.32 5.75 0.59
C ASP A 100 5.80 5.68 0.99
N PHE A 101 6.58 4.89 0.24
CA PHE A 101 8.03 4.87 0.38
C PHE A 101 8.65 6.19 -0.06
N THR A 102 9.67 6.65 0.65
CA THR A 102 10.27 7.98 0.42
C THR A 102 11.76 7.91 0.13
N ILE A 103 12.28 8.98 -0.48
CA ILE A 103 13.73 9.18 -0.64
C ILE A 103 14.35 9.53 0.71
N ASP A 104 13.65 10.33 1.52
CA ASP A 104 14.13 10.86 2.80
C ASP A 104 14.36 9.74 3.83
N ASP A 105 13.51 8.71 3.83
CA ASP A 105 13.66 7.51 4.67
C ASP A 105 14.65 6.49 4.07
N GLY A 106 15.28 6.83 2.94
CA GLY A 106 16.24 5.98 2.23
C GLY A 106 15.62 4.76 1.55
N GLU A 107 14.30 4.72 1.40
CA GLU A 107 13.55 3.60 0.84
C GLU A 107 13.53 3.62 -0.68
N LEU A 108 13.73 4.81 -1.26
CA LEU A 108 13.85 5.05 -2.69
C LEU A 108 15.22 5.65 -3.04
N THR A 109 15.70 5.42 -4.28
CA THR A 109 16.78 6.22 -4.86
C THR A 109 16.26 7.60 -5.26
N PRO A 110 17.13 8.61 -5.53
CA PRO A 110 16.70 9.87 -6.13
C PRO A 110 15.96 9.70 -7.46
N THR A 111 16.16 8.57 -8.13
CA THR A 111 15.46 8.15 -9.35
C THR A 111 14.24 7.27 -9.09
N LEU A 112 13.73 7.26 -7.85
CA LEU A 112 12.53 6.55 -7.38
C LEU A 112 12.58 5.01 -7.49
N LYS A 113 13.78 4.42 -7.54
CA LYS A 113 13.94 2.95 -7.49
C LYS A 113 13.90 2.45 -6.05
N ILE A 114 13.20 1.34 -5.82
CA ILE A 114 13.10 0.67 -4.51
C ILE A 114 14.47 0.23 -3.97
N ARG A 115 14.75 0.55 -2.71
CA ARG A 115 15.87 0.05 -1.91
C ARG A 115 15.39 -1.04 -0.95
N ARG A 116 15.32 -2.28 -1.45
CA ARG A 116 14.75 -3.44 -0.74
C ARG A 116 15.27 -3.58 0.70
N LYS A 117 16.60 -3.50 0.90
CA LYS A 117 17.23 -3.62 2.22
C LYS A 117 16.71 -2.57 3.21
N GLN A 118 16.61 -1.31 2.78
CA GLN A 118 16.16 -0.23 3.66
C GLN A 118 14.68 -0.39 4.01
N ILE A 119 13.83 -0.71 3.02
CA ILE A 119 12.40 -0.98 3.27
C ILE A 119 12.23 -2.12 4.26
N SER A 120 12.93 -3.25 4.08
CA SER A 120 12.84 -4.38 5.00
C SER A 120 13.31 -4.03 6.41
N GLN A 121 14.24 -3.09 6.57
CA GLN A 121 14.71 -2.62 7.88
C GLN A 121 13.70 -1.67 8.53
N ASN A 122 13.29 -0.62 7.82
CA ASN A 122 12.35 0.39 8.31
C ASN A 122 11.00 -0.22 8.70
N TRP A 123 10.51 -1.17 7.91
CA TRP A 123 9.22 -1.83 8.11
C TRP A 123 9.34 -3.24 8.68
N SER A 124 10.47 -3.55 9.34
CA SER A 124 10.73 -4.86 9.92
C SER A 124 9.61 -5.30 10.86
N SER A 125 9.12 -4.42 11.74
CA SER A 125 8.00 -4.73 12.65
C SER A 125 6.74 -5.18 11.91
N ASN A 126 6.34 -4.47 10.84
CA ASN A 126 5.17 -4.81 10.02
C ASN A 126 5.38 -6.09 9.21
N ILE A 127 6.63 -6.39 8.83
CA ILE A 127 6.98 -7.62 8.13
C ILE A 127 6.90 -8.80 9.10
N GLU A 128 7.58 -8.70 10.24
CA GLU A 128 7.61 -9.78 11.23
C GLU A 128 6.21 -10.07 11.78
N SER A 129 5.37 -9.05 12.01
CA SER A 129 4.01 -9.26 12.51
C SER A 129 3.15 -10.13 11.59
N MET A 130 3.46 -10.22 10.30
CA MET A 130 2.77 -11.12 9.38
C MET A 130 3.11 -12.60 9.60
N TYR A 131 4.19 -12.93 10.34
CA TYR A 131 4.69 -14.30 10.51
C TYR A 131 4.65 -14.81 11.96
N ILE A 132 4.01 -14.09 12.88
CA ILE A 132 3.96 -14.44 14.32
C ILE A 132 2.84 -15.46 14.66
N ASP A 133 2.11 -15.94 13.65
CA ASP A 133 1.07 -16.97 13.78
C ASP A 133 1.62 -18.36 14.18
#